data_AF-A0A950T3E8-F1
#
_entry.id   AF-A0A950T3E8-F1
#
_cell.length_a   1.000
_cell.length_b   1.000
_cell.length_c   1.000
_cell.angle_alpha   90.00
_cell.angle_beta   90.00
_cell.angle_gamma   90.00
#
_symmetry.space_group_name_H-M   'P 1'
#
loop_
_entity.id
_entity.type
_entity.pdbx_description
1 polymer ?
#
loop_
_entity_poly.entity_id
_entity_poly.type
_entity_poly.pdbx_seq_one_letter_code
_entity_poly.pdbx_strand_id
1 'polypeptide(L)'
;MTPEDKAALFRVALWTIENKHKRVETIREIAGTEENYLLIIREINRVEAQVFRARALRAEATLTLVDWLRVLEAFHWQCAYCQSKPFQVMSYIVPLPEGGTTVGNCIPACYSCRRSRNRVKLHHLSR
;
A
#
# COMPACT_ATOMS: atom_id res chain seq x y z
N MET A 1 13.78 1.38 -8.19
CA MET A 1 13.61 0.12 -7.47
C MET A 1 13.96 -1.00 -8.42
N THR A 2 14.99 -1.76 -8.09
CA THR A 2 15.45 -2.88 -8.92
C THR A 2 14.57 -4.11 -8.71
N PRO A 3 14.66 -5.15 -9.56
CA PRO A 3 14.01 -6.44 -9.31
C PRO A 3 14.40 -7.06 -7.96
N GLU A 4 15.65 -6.89 -7.54
CA GLU A 4 16.18 -7.40 -6.26
C GLU A 4 15.53 -6.68 -5.08
N ASP A 5 15.39 -5.35 -5.16
CA ASP A 5 14.68 -4.56 -4.16
C ASP A 5 13.23 -5.06 -4.03
N LYS A 6 12.52 -5.22 -5.15
CA LYS A 6 11.14 -5.72 -5.14
C LYS A 6 11.05 -7.09 -4.47
N ALA A 7 11.95 -8.00 -4.84
CA ALA A 7 11.99 -9.34 -4.25
C ALA A 7 12.23 -9.28 -2.73
N ALA A 8 13.11 -8.39 -2.26
CA ALA A 8 13.34 -8.18 -0.82
C ALA A 8 12.08 -7.69 -0.10
N LEU A 9 11.39 -6.68 -0.65
CA LEU A 9 10.15 -6.15 -0.09
C LEU A 9 9.05 -7.23 0.00
N PHE A 10 8.89 -8.05 -1.04
CA PHE A 10 7.92 -9.13 -1.05
C PHE A 10 8.28 -10.25 -0.06
N ARG A 11 9.57 -10.59 0.11
CA ARG A 11 10.00 -11.54 1.15
C ARG A 11 9.64 -11.05 2.55
N VAL A 12 9.88 -9.77 2.87
CA VAL A 12 9.45 -9.20 4.15
C VAL A 12 7.94 -9.29 4.27
N ALA A 13 7.19 -8.93 3.24
CA ALA A 13 5.73 -8.94 3.29
C ALA A 13 5.15 -10.35 3.52
N LEU A 14 5.67 -11.37 2.84
CA LEU A 14 5.30 -12.77 3.09
C LEU A 14 5.64 -13.18 4.52
N TRP A 15 6.84 -12.85 4.99
CA TRP A 15 7.26 -13.15 6.36
C TRP A 15 6.32 -12.52 7.41
N THR A 16 5.81 -11.30 7.18
CA THR A 16 4.86 -10.65 8.10
C THR A 16 3.48 -11.32 8.17
N ILE A 17 3.11 -12.15 7.20
CA ILE A 17 1.86 -12.93 7.24
C ILE A 17 2.03 -14.12 8.20
N GLU A 18 3.18 -14.77 8.15
CA GLU A 18 3.48 -15.96 8.94
C GLU A 18 3.84 -15.62 10.40
N ASN A 19 4.30 -14.39 10.65
CA ASN A 19 4.87 -13.99 11.94
C ASN A 19 4.06 -12.86 12.59
N LYS A 20 3.36 -13.18 13.68
CA LYS A 20 2.59 -12.20 14.47
C LYS A 20 3.48 -11.11 15.10
N HIS A 21 4.71 -11.47 15.49
CA HIS A 21 5.65 -10.55 16.13
C HIS A 21 6.71 -10.08 15.13
N LYS A 22 6.63 -8.79 14.79
CA LYS A 22 7.50 -8.13 13.83
C LYS A 22 8.82 -7.71 14.48
N ARG A 23 9.80 -8.62 14.49
CA ARG A 23 11.16 -8.33 14.96
C ARG A 23 11.87 -7.40 13.99
N VAL A 24 12.37 -6.27 14.51
CA VAL A 24 13.07 -5.26 13.71
C VAL A 24 14.33 -5.83 13.08
N GLU A 25 15.09 -6.65 13.83
CA GLU A 25 16.33 -7.26 13.34
C GLU A 25 16.05 -8.16 12.13
N THR A 26 15.01 -8.99 12.21
CA THR A 26 14.62 -9.90 11.12
C THR A 26 14.12 -9.14 9.90
N ILE A 27 13.33 -8.08 10.09
CA ILE A 27 12.86 -7.26 8.95
C ILE A 27 14.03 -6.57 8.26
N ARG A 28 15.00 -6.04 9.01
CA ARG A 28 16.23 -5.45 8.46
C ARG A 28 17.04 -6.47 7.66
N GLU A 29 17.23 -7.66 8.23
CA GLU A 29 17.98 -8.73 7.57
C GLU A 29 17.33 -9.15 6.24
N ILE A 30 16.02 -9.40 6.23
CA ILE A 30 15.31 -9.80 5.00
C ILE A 30 15.28 -8.67 3.95
N ALA A 31 15.18 -7.41 4.40
CA ALA A 31 15.19 -6.25 3.53
C ALA A 31 16.55 -6.03 2.83
N GLY A 32 17.65 -6.46 3.45
CA GLY A 32 18.99 -6.48 2.88
C GLY A 32 19.70 -5.12 2.77
N THR A 33 18.95 -4.02 2.65
CA THR A 33 19.47 -2.64 2.64
C THR A 33 18.66 -1.75 3.57
N GLU A 34 19.27 -0.67 4.08
CA GLU A 34 18.56 0.27 4.95
C GLU A 34 17.45 1.00 4.17
N GLU A 35 17.64 1.28 2.87
CA GLU A 35 16.61 1.87 2.01
C GLU A 35 15.37 0.97 1.90
N ASN A 36 15.57 -0.33 1.67
CA ASN A 36 14.47 -1.29 1.60
C ASN A 36 13.80 -1.48 2.95
N TYR A 37 14.57 -1.48 4.04
CA TYR A 37 14.06 -1.54 5.41
C TYR A 37 13.15 -0.33 5.73
N LEU A 38 13.64 0.89 5.49
CA LEU A 38 12.88 2.11 5.74
C LEU A 38 11.61 2.16 4.90
N LEU A 39 11.70 1.73 3.64
CA LEU A 39 10.55 1.65 2.75
C LEU A 39 9.52 0.65 3.27
N ILE A 40 9.92 -0.58 3.59
CA ILE A 40 8.95 -1.62 3.98
C ILE A 40 8.29 -1.32 5.33
N ILE A 41 9.04 -0.78 6.30
CA ILE A 41 8.47 -0.34 7.58
C ILE A 41 7.41 0.75 7.38
N ARG A 42 7.67 1.71 6.48
CA ARG A 42 6.69 2.74 6.15
C ARG A 42 5.40 2.15 5.58
N GLU A 43 5.51 1.15 4.71
CA GLU A 43 4.33 0.52 4.10
C GLU A 43 3.61 -0.44 5.08
N ILE A 44 4.33 -1.11 5.99
CA ILE A 44 3.74 -1.86 7.11
C ILE A 44 2.86 -0.93 7.95
N ASN A 45 3.43 0.17 8.43
CA ASN A 45 2.73 1.13 9.29
C ASN A 45 1.52 1.73 8.56
N ARG A 46 1.65 2.00 7.25
CA ARG A 46 0.55 2.50 6.42
C ARG A 46 -0.61 1.52 6.36
N VAL A 47 -0.35 0.26 6.04
CA VAL A 47 -1.40 -0.77 5.94
C VAL A 47 -2.07 -0.98 7.29
N GLU A 48 -1.30 -1.13 8.36
CA GLU A 48 -1.83 -1.31 9.72
C GLU A 48 -2.74 -0.16 10.14
N ALA A 49 -2.31 1.09 9.91
CA ALA A 49 -3.10 2.26 10.26
C ALA A 49 -4.43 2.32 9.47
N GLN A 50 -4.43 1.99 8.18
CA GLN A 50 -5.65 2.01 7.36
C GLN A 50 -6.59 0.84 7.68
N VAL A 51 -6.05 -0.35 7.99
CA VAL A 51 -6.83 -1.51 8.44
C VAL A 51 -7.46 -1.22 9.80
N PHE A 52 -6.69 -0.67 10.74
CA PHE A 52 -7.21 -0.24 12.05
C PHE A 52 -8.35 0.76 11.91
N ARG A 53 -8.17 1.78 11.06
CA ARG A 53 -9.21 2.79 10.77
C ARG A 53 -10.49 2.17 10.21
N ALA A 54 -10.39 1.24 9.25
CA ALA A 54 -11.55 0.57 8.69
C ALA A 54 -12.30 -0.26 9.76
N ARG A 55 -11.57 -1.02 10.58
CA ARG A 55 -12.15 -1.78 11.69
C ARG A 55 -12.89 -0.90 12.69
N ALA A 56 -12.31 0.25 13.04
CA ALA A 56 -12.95 1.22 13.95
C ALA A 56 -14.28 1.77 13.39
N LEU A 57 -14.41 1.83 12.06
CA LEU A 57 -15.63 2.25 11.35
C LEU A 57 -16.56 1.08 11.00
N ARG A 58 -16.27 -0.14 11.47
CA ARG A 58 -16.97 -1.39 11.11
C ARG A 58 -17.03 -1.67 9.59
N ALA A 59 -16.06 -1.14 8.85
CA ALA A 59 -15.88 -1.39 7.43
C ALA A 59 -15.05 -2.67 7.20
N GLU A 60 -15.13 -3.22 5.99
CA GLU A 60 -14.27 -4.34 5.59
C GLU A 60 -12.78 -3.93 5.70
N ALA A 61 -11.94 -4.81 6.25
CA ALA A 61 -10.54 -4.49 6.58
C ALA A 61 -9.62 -5.70 6.31
N THR A 62 -9.58 -6.12 5.06
CA THR A 62 -8.94 -7.36 4.58
C THR A 62 -7.58 -7.14 3.89
N LEU A 63 -7.18 -5.88 3.62
CA LEU A 63 -5.91 -5.57 2.97
C LEU A 63 -4.70 -6.08 3.77
N THR A 64 -3.86 -6.90 3.14
CA THR A 64 -2.55 -7.30 3.67
C THR A 64 -1.41 -6.45 3.11
N LEU A 65 -0.21 -6.56 3.68
CA LEU A 65 0.97 -5.88 3.11
C LEU A 65 1.31 -6.41 1.71
N VAL A 66 1.20 -7.73 1.50
CA VAL A 66 1.45 -8.36 0.19
C VAL A 66 0.47 -7.80 -0.85
N ASP A 67 -0.81 -7.67 -0.49
CA ASP A 67 -1.81 -7.07 -1.39
C ASP A 67 -1.46 -5.63 -1.74
N TRP A 68 -1.06 -4.84 -0.73
CA TRP A 68 -0.68 -3.45 -0.97
C TRP A 68 0.55 -3.33 -1.88
N LEU A 69 1.57 -4.16 -1.69
CA LEU A 69 2.75 -4.17 -2.56
C LEU A 69 2.40 -4.59 -4.00
N ARG A 70 1.48 -5.55 -4.18
CA ARG A 70 0.96 -5.93 -5.52
C ARG A 70 0.25 -4.77 -6.20
N VAL A 71 -0.57 -4.03 -5.45
CA VAL A 71 -1.23 -2.82 -5.95
C VAL A 71 -0.18 -1.78 -6.35
N LEU A 72 0.80 -1.50 -5.50
CA LEU A 72 1.88 -0.56 -5.83
C LEU A 72 2.63 -0.98 -7.10
N GLU A 73 2.94 -2.26 -7.24
CA GLU A 73 3.61 -2.80 -8.42
C GLU A 73 2.75 -2.66 -9.69
N ALA A 74 1.47 -2.98 -9.62
CA ALA A 74 0.54 -2.84 -10.75
C ALA A 74 0.46 -1.40 -11.26
N PHE A 75 0.63 -0.42 -10.36
CA PHE A 75 0.70 1.01 -10.69
C PHE A 75 2.13 1.52 -10.89
N HIS A 76 3.13 0.65 -11.01
CA HIS A 76 4.54 1.02 -11.17
C HIS A 76 5.04 2.03 -10.13
N TRP A 77 4.52 1.94 -8.90
CA TRP A 77 4.82 2.85 -7.79
C TRP A 77 4.45 4.32 -8.09
N GLN A 78 3.53 4.53 -9.02
CA GLN A 78 3.03 5.85 -9.41
C GLN A 78 1.61 6.10 -8.91
N CYS A 79 1.18 7.36 -8.97
CA CYS A 79 -0.18 7.77 -8.68
C CYS A 79 -1.16 7.14 -9.68
N ALA A 80 -2.17 6.41 -9.18
CA ALA A 80 -3.20 5.77 -10.00
C ALA A 80 -4.05 6.77 -10.81
N TYR A 81 -4.11 8.04 -10.39
CA TYR A 81 -4.89 9.08 -11.08
C TYR A 81 -4.12 9.71 -12.23
N CYS A 82 -2.90 10.22 -11.97
CA CYS A 82 -2.17 11.01 -12.96
C CYS A 82 -1.06 10.24 -13.67
N GLN A 83 -0.60 9.11 -13.11
CA GLN A 83 0.48 8.26 -13.64
C GLN A 83 1.80 8.99 -13.99
N SER A 84 1.93 10.25 -13.58
CA SER A 84 3.07 11.11 -13.88
C SER A 84 3.92 11.43 -12.65
N LYS A 85 3.43 11.07 -11.46
CA LYS A 85 4.10 11.34 -10.18
C LYS A 85 4.18 10.06 -9.36
N PRO A 86 5.25 9.88 -8.57
CA PRO A 86 5.30 8.83 -7.57
C PRO A 86 4.10 8.90 -6.62
N PHE A 87 3.67 7.73 -6.12
CA PHE A 87 2.68 7.71 -5.07
C PHE A 87 3.25 8.30 -3.77
N GLN A 88 2.35 8.83 -2.95
CA GLN A 88 2.70 9.41 -1.65
C GLN A 88 1.75 8.89 -0.56
N VAL A 89 0.48 8.65 -0.90
CA VAL A 89 -0.58 8.22 0.03
C VAL A 89 -1.38 7.04 -0.52
N MET A 90 -1.97 6.26 0.38
CA MET A 90 -3.03 5.29 0.05
C MET A 90 -4.37 6.03 -0.05
N SER A 91 -5.06 5.86 -1.17
CA SER A 91 -6.39 6.41 -1.49
C SER A 91 -7.40 5.27 -1.64
N TYR A 92 -8.68 5.60 -1.62
CA TYR A 92 -9.79 4.66 -1.77
C TYR A 92 -10.59 4.96 -3.04
N ILE A 93 -11.04 3.95 -3.79
CA ILE A 93 -11.95 4.14 -4.93
C ILE A 93 -13.33 4.53 -4.41
N VAL A 94 -13.89 3.69 -3.53
CA VAL A 94 -15.11 3.92 -2.76
C VAL A 94 -14.72 4.35 -1.34
N PRO A 95 -15.21 5.49 -0.81
CA PRO A 95 -14.89 5.93 0.55
C PRO A 95 -15.21 4.91 1.63
N LEU A 96 -14.56 5.05 2.79
CA LEU A 96 -14.98 4.37 4.02
C LEU A 96 -16.25 5.05 4.58
N PRO A 97 -17.18 4.30 5.20
CA PRO A 97 -17.09 2.86 5.47
C PRO A 97 -17.45 1.95 4.29
N GLU A 98 -18.12 2.47 3.26
CA GLU A 98 -18.80 1.66 2.23
C GLU A 98 -17.86 0.74 1.45
N GLY A 99 -16.66 1.21 1.10
CA GLY A 99 -15.70 0.47 0.28
C GLY A 99 -14.70 -0.41 1.04
N GLY A 100 -14.54 -0.20 2.35
CA GLY A 100 -13.52 -0.88 3.15
C GLY A 100 -12.06 -0.55 2.80
N THR A 101 -11.14 -1.13 3.57
CA THR A 101 -9.70 -1.20 3.29
C THR A 101 -9.38 -2.59 2.75
N THR A 102 -9.48 -2.73 1.42
CA THR A 102 -9.39 -4.01 0.69
C THR A 102 -8.46 -3.85 -0.53
N VAL A 103 -7.96 -4.97 -1.06
CA VAL A 103 -7.07 -4.97 -2.25
C VAL A 103 -7.72 -4.30 -3.47
N GLY A 104 -9.03 -4.49 -3.65
CA GLY A 104 -9.78 -3.93 -4.78
C GLY A 104 -10.19 -2.46 -4.60
N ASN A 105 -10.11 -1.91 -3.38
CA ASN A 105 -10.54 -0.55 -3.09
C ASN A 105 -9.38 0.42 -2.85
N CYS A 106 -8.25 -0.07 -2.35
CA CYS A 106 -7.08 0.75 -2.05
C CYS A 106 -6.19 0.97 -3.29
N ILE A 107 -5.81 2.22 -3.55
CA ILE A 107 -4.97 2.61 -4.69
C ILE A 107 -3.92 3.67 -4.32
N PRO A 108 -2.75 3.71 -4.98
CA PRO A 108 -1.73 4.72 -4.76
C PRO A 108 -2.16 6.09 -5.32
N ALA A 109 -1.85 7.15 -4.59
CA ALA A 109 -2.08 8.51 -5.07
C ALA A 109 -0.95 9.45 -4.65
N CYS A 110 -0.68 10.47 -5.47
CA CYS A 110 0.09 11.64 -5.04
C CYS A 110 -0.81 12.61 -4.25
N TYR A 111 -0.20 13.50 -3.46
CA TYR A 111 -0.96 14.46 -2.65
C TYR A 111 -1.85 15.37 -3.49
N SER A 112 -1.37 15.81 -4.66
CA SER A 112 -2.14 16.71 -5.54
C SER A 112 -3.43 16.05 -6.01
N CYS A 113 -3.36 14.80 -6.48
CA CYS A 113 -4.54 14.07 -6.96
C CYS A 113 -5.46 13.65 -5.81
N ARG A 114 -4.90 13.28 -4.65
CA ARG A 114 -5.73 12.94 -3.48
C ARG A 114 -6.57 14.13 -3.03
N ARG A 115 -5.98 15.33 -3.00
CA ARG A 115 -6.67 16.58 -2.64
C ARG A 115 -7.70 16.99 -3.70
N SER A 116 -7.43 16.72 -4.98
CA SER A 116 -8.34 17.03 -6.08
C SER A 116 -9.36 15.94 -6.38
N ARG A 117 -9.36 14.80 -5.68
CA ARG A 117 -10.23 13.63 -5.95
C ARG A 117 -11.73 13.94 -5.96
N ASN A 118 -12.17 15.05 -5.35
CA ASN A 118 -13.53 15.56 -5.52
C ASN A 118 -13.83 16.06 -6.96
N ARG A 119 -12.85 16.09 -7.86
CA ARG A 119 -12.93 16.70 -9.20
C ARG A 119 -12.45 15.80 -10.35
N VAL A 120 -11.86 14.63 -10.10
CA VAL A 120 -11.20 13.80 -11.14
C VAL A 120 -11.79 12.39 -11.18
N LYS A 121 -12.35 11.99 -12.33
CA LYS A 121 -12.79 10.61 -12.59
C LYS A 121 -11.55 9.71 -12.81
N LEU A 122 -11.55 8.51 -12.23
CA LEU A 122 -10.52 7.49 -12.49
C LEU A 122 -10.53 7.12 -13.98
N HIS A 123 -9.43 7.39 -14.69
CA HIS A 123 -9.36 7.20 -16.14
C HIS A 123 -9.16 5.73 -16.60
N HIS A 124 -9.05 4.75 -15.69
CA HIS A 124 -8.51 3.42 -16.03
C HIS A 124 -9.20 2.19 -15.41
N LEU A 125 -10.45 2.28 -14.96
CA LEU A 125 -11.19 1.11 -14.41
C LEU A 125 -12.36 0.64 -15.30
N SER A 126 -12.33 0.94 -16.59
CA SER A 126 -13.35 0.51 -17.56
C SER A 126 -12.73 -0.21 -18.75
N ARG A 127 -11.97 -1.28 -18.48
CA ARG A 127 -11.61 -2.31 -19.47
C ARG A 127 -11.60 -3.66 -18.80
#